data_AF-A0A7J5YUH9-F1
#
_entry.id   AF-A0A7J5YUH9-F1
#
_cell.length_a   1.000
_cell.length_b   1.000
_cell.length_c   1.000
_cell.angle_alpha   90.00
_cell.angle_beta   90.00
_cell.angle_gamma   90.00
#
_symmetry.space_group_name_H-M   'P 1'
#
loop_
_entity.id
_entity.type
_entity.pdbx_description
1 polymer ?
#
loop_
_entity_poly.entity_id
_entity_poly.type
_entity_poly.pdbx_seq_one_letter_code
_entity_poly.pdbx_strand_id
1 'polypeptide(L)' 'MAEEPEGNNRLLQDVLVRPGNGTCADCGNPEPEWASLTLGVFVCQACSLLHRSIPHISRVKSVQETWDASEVEVRQ' A
#
# COMPACT_ATOMS: atom_id res chain seq x y z
N MET A 1 -21.70 -6.26 11.59
CA MET A 1 -21.15 -7.36 10.77
C MET A 1 -19.69 -7.00 10.57
N ALA A 2 -18.77 -7.63 11.29
CA ALA A 2 -17.35 -7.42 11.06
C ALA A 2 -16.99 -8.19 9.80
N GLU A 3 -16.62 -7.48 8.75
CA GLU A 3 -16.19 -8.08 7.48
C GLU A 3 -14.96 -8.95 7.73
N GLU A 4 -14.97 -10.19 7.22
CA GLU A 4 -13.90 -11.16 7.47
C GLU A 4 -12.57 -10.69 6.83
N PRO A 5 -11.42 -10.89 7.51
CA PRO A 5 -10.11 -10.42 7.05
C PRO A 5 -9.63 -11.08 5.73
N GLU A 6 -10.33 -12.11 5.24
CA GLU A 6 -9.99 -12.85 4.03
C GLU A 6 -10.41 -12.13 2.74
N GLY A 7 -11.48 -11.32 2.77
CA GLY A 7 -11.98 -10.59 1.60
C GLY A 7 -11.08 -9.42 1.18
N ASN A 8 -10.45 -8.77 2.15
CA ASN A 8 -9.66 -7.55 1.91
C ASN A 8 -8.31 -7.85 1.24
N ASN A 9 -7.77 -9.05 1.46
CA ASN A 9 -6.59 -9.53 0.75
C ASN A 9 -6.84 -9.62 -0.76
N ARG A 10 -8.07 -9.91 -1.22
CA ARG A 10 -8.38 -9.98 -2.65
C ARG A 10 -8.42 -8.59 -3.28
N LEU A 11 -9.05 -7.62 -2.62
CA LEU A 11 -9.09 -6.23 -3.10
C LEU A 11 -7.68 -5.65 -3.23
N LEU A 12 -6.81 -5.87 -2.24
CA LEU A 12 -5.43 -5.40 -2.31
C LEU A 12 -4.65 -6.07 -3.45
N GLN A 13 -4.81 -7.38 -3.65
CA GLN A 13 -4.20 -8.10 -4.77
C GLN A 13 -4.66 -7.54 -6.12
N ASP A 14 -5.96 -7.25 -6.28
CA ASP A 14 -6.52 -6.66 -7.50
C ASP A 14 -5.94 -5.26 -7.78
N VAL A 15 -5.58 -4.51 -6.73
CA VAL A 15 -4.90 -3.21 -6.86
C VAL A 15 -3.42 -3.38 -7.21
N LEU A 16 -2.71 -4.32 -6.58
CA LEU A 16 -1.29 -4.56 -6.81
C LEU A 16 -0.97 -4.99 -8.26
N VAL A 17 -1.87 -5.73 -8.90
CA VAL A 17 -1.69 -6.17 -10.30
C VAL A 17 -2.01 -5.09 -11.34
N ARG A 18 -2.49 -3.91 -10.93
CA ARG A 18 -2.77 -2.82 -11.87
C ARG A 18 -1.47 -2.30 -12.49
N PRO A 19 -1.49 -1.89 -13.78
CA PRO A 19 -0.35 -1.27 -14.42
C PRO A 19 0.19 -0.09 -13.60
N GLY A 20 1.50 -0.03 -13.40
CA GLY A 20 2.17 1.03 -12.62
C GLY A 20 2.39 0.71 -11.15
N ASN A 21 1.68 -0.26 -10.56
CA ASN A 21 1.83 -0.63 -9.15
C ASN A 21 2.93 -1.67 -8.90
N GLY A 22 3.50 -2.26 -9.96
CA GLY A 22 4.59 -3.24 -9.87
C GLY A 22 5.96 -2.66 -9.55
N THR A 23 6.08 -1.34 -9.40
CA THR A 23 7.34 -0.65 -9.13
C THR A 23 7.17 0.43 -8.07
N CYS A 24 8.19 0.65 -7.25
CA CYS A 24 8.21 1.71 -6.26
C CYS A 24 8.04 3.09 -6.91
N ALA A 25 7.09 3.87 -6.40
CA ALA A 25 6.79 5.21 -6.89
C ALA A 25 7.97 6.21 -6.78
N ASP A 26 8.89 5.99 -5.85
CA ASP A 26 9.98 6.94 -5.58
C ASP A 26 11.27 6.61 -6.33
N CYS A 27 11.62 5.32 -6.43
CA CYS A 27 12.92 4.89 -6.95
C CYS A 27 12.84 3.89 -8.10
N GLY A 28 11.64 3.41 -8.45
CA GLY A 28 11.42 2.47 -9.55
C GLY A 28 11.82 1.02 -9.27
N ASN A 29 12.30 0.70 -8.06
CA ASN A 29 12.63 -0.68 -7.70
C ASN A 29 11.39 -1.58 -7.85
N PRO A 30 11.52 -2.79 -8.42
CA PRO A 30 10.39 -3.69 -8.59
C PRO A 30 9.81 -4.14 -7.25
N GLU A 31 8.58 -4.67 -7.31
CA GLU A 31 7.90 -5.36 -6.21
C GLU A 31 7.82 -4.53 -4.92
N PRO A 32 7.09 -3.40 -4.93
CA PRO A 32 6.93 -2.60 -3.72
C PRO A 32 6.12 -3.35 -2.65
N GLU A 33 6.67 -3.45 -1.44
CA GLU A 33 6.09 -4.20 -0.31
C GLU A 33 5.32 -3.31 0.69
N TRP A 34 5.30 -2.00 0.45
CA TRP A 34 4.65 -1.02 1.33
C TRP A 34 3.74 -0.11 0.52
N ALA A 35 2.66 0.34 1.14
CA ALA A 35 1.73 1.28 0.54
C ALA A 35 1.53 2.49 1.46
N SER A 36 1.51 3.69 0.87
CA SER A 36 1.13 4.90 1.59
C SER A 36 -0.40 5.05 1.59
N LEU A 37 -1.01 4.90 2.76
CA LEU A 37 -2.45 5.08 3.00
C LEU A 37 -2.93 6.52 2.78
N THR A 38 -2.00 7.45 2.66
CA THR A 38 -2.29 8.90 2.59
C THR A 38 -2.14 9.40 1.16
N LEU A 39 -1.11 8.90 0.47
CA LEU A 39 -0.74 9.32 -0.88
C LEU A 39 -1.26 8.37 -1.97
N GLY A 40 -1.70 7.15 -1.63
CA GLY A 40 -2.22 6.19 -2.60
C GLY A 40 -1.15 5.56 -3.50
N VAL A 41 0.09 5.42 -3.00
CA VAL A 41 1.23 4.92 -3.78
C VAL A 41 1.87 3.70 -3.13
N PHE A 42 2.48 2.84 -3.95
CA PHE A 42 3.30 1.71 -3.50
C PHE A 42 4.80 2.07 -3.51
N VAL A 43 5.51 1.71 -2.43
CA VAL A 43 6.93 2.00 -2.22
C VAL A 43 7.69 0.77 -1.74
N CYS A 44 8.98 0.70 -2.04
CA CYS A 44 9.84 -0.39 -1.57
C CYS A 44 10.16 -0.23 -0.07
N GLN A 45 10.72 -1.28 0.53
CA GLN A 45 11.12 -1.28 1.94
C GLN A 45 12.01 -0.08 2.31
N ALA A 46 13.01 0.25 1.47
CA ALA A 46 13.92 1.37 1.73
C ALA A 46 13.21 2.73 1.75
N CYS A 47 12.38 3.01 0.74
CA CYS A 47 11.61 4.26 0.67
C CYS A 47 10.55 4.35 1.77
N SER A 48 10.01 3.22 2.22
CA SER A 48 9.10 3.20 3.37
C SER A 48 9.74 3.81 4.64
N LEU A 49 11.05 3.69 4.82
CA LEU A 49 11.77 4.28 5.96
C LEU A 49 11.77 5.80 5.89
N LEU A 50 11.91 6.38 4.69
CA LEU A 50 11.81 7.82 4.48
C LEU A 50 10.39 8.30 4.79
N HIS A 51 9.38 7.58 4.32
CA HIS A 51 7.98 7.91 4.60
C HIS A 51 7.67 7.86 6.12
N ARG A 52 8.24 6.89 6.85
CA ARG A 52 8.12 6.82 8.32
C ARG A 52 8.73 8.00 9.06
N SER A 53 9.69 8.72 8.46
CA SER A 53 10.26 9.94 9.03
C SER A 53 9.33 11.16 8.92
N ILE A 54 8.29 11.08 8.07
CA ILE A 54 7.31 12.14 7.81
C ILE A 54 5.85 11.64 8.00
N PRO A 55 5.50 11.09 9.17
CA PRO A 55 4.24 10.38 9.40
C PRO A 55 2.98 11.25 9.26
N HIS A 56 3.11 12.57 9.39
CA HIS A 56 2.01 13.51 9.17
C HIS A 56 1.69 13.74 7.69
N ILE A 57 2.62 13.38 6.80
CA ILE A 57 2.50 13.50 5.34
C ILE A 57 2.21 12.15 4.73
N SER A 58 2.97 11.12 5.11
CA SER A 58 2.79 9.76 4.61
C SER A 58 2.79 8.72 5.73
N ARG A 59 1.63 8.12 5.93
CA ARG A 59 1.45 6.90 6.72
C ARG A 59 1.55 5.69 5.79
N VAL A 60 2.48 4.79 6.09
CA VAL A 60 2.70 3.57 5.31
C VAL A 60 2.26 2.33 6.07
N LYS A 61 1.78 1.32 5.34
CA LYS A 61 1.38 0.00 5.82
C LYS A 61 1.94 -1.07 4.89
N SER A 62 2.34 -2.21 5.43
CA SER A 62 2.84 -3.32 4.63
C SER A 62 1.72 -3.95 3.83
N VAL A 63 2.02 -4.39 2.61
CA VAL A 63 1.07 -5.14 1.78
C VAL A 63 0.72 -6.51 2.40
N GLN A 64 1.51 -7.00 3.36
CA GLN A 64 1.29 -8.27 4.06
C GLN A 64 0.50 -8.12 5.37
N GLU A 65 0.24 -6.88 5.82
CA GLU A 65 -0.59 -6.65 7.02
C GLU A 65 -2.07 -6.87 6.72
N THR A 66 -2.93 -6.96 7.74
CA THR A 66 -4.37 -7.04 7.53
C THR A 66 -4.90 -5.68 7.06
N TRP A 67 -5.53 -5.63 5.89
CA TRP A 67 -6.16 -4.43 5.34
C TRP A 67 -7.66 -4.40 5.63
N ASP A 68 -8.19 -3.21 5.85
CA ASP A 68 -9.63 -2.93 5.84
C ASP A 68 -10.06 -2.52 4.43
N ALA A 69 -11.28 -2.83 4.02
CA ALA A 69 -11.79 -2.45 2.69
C ALA A 69 -11.68 -0.92 2.48
N SER A 70 -11.93 -0.15 3.53
CA SER A 70 -11.81 1.31 3.50
C SER A 70 -10.38 1.82 3.28
N GLU A 71 -9.35 1.03 3.59
CA GLU A 71 -7.95 1.39 3.34
C GLU A 71 -7.52 1.11 1.90
N VAL A 72 -8.16 0.13 1.25
CA VAL A 72 -7.84 -0.28 -0.14
C VAL A 72 -8.64 0.54 -1.16
N GLU A 73 -9.87 0.93 -0.83
CA GLU A 73 -10.75 1.69 -1.72
C GLU A 73 -10.35 3.18 -1.85
N VAL A 74 -9.54 3.68 -0.92
CA VAL A 74 -9.18 5.10 -0.86
C VAL A 74 -7.99 5.41 -1.78
N ARG A 75 -8.30 6.09 -2.89
CA ARG A 75 -7.40 6.90 -3.75
C ARG A 75 -6.51 6.12 -4.72
N GLN A 76 -7.14 5.53 -5.74
CA GLN A 76 -6.54 5.34 -7.06
C GLN A 76 -7.12 6.38 -8.02
#